data_AF-A0A9Q9MLF8-F1
#
_entry.id   AF-A0A9Q9MLF8-F1
#
_cell.length_a   1.000
_cell.length_b   1.000
_cell.length_c   1.000
_cell.angle_alpha   90.00
_cell.angle_beta   90.00
_cell.angle_gamma   90.00
#
_symmetry.space_group_name_H-M   'P 1'
#
loop_
_entity.id
_entity.type
_entity.pdbx_description
1 polymer ?
#
loop_
_entity_poly.entity_id
_entity_poly.type
_entity_poly.pdbx_seq_one_letter_code
_entity_poly.pdbx_strand_id
1 'polypeptide(L)'
;MGAFIRKMAPVAGLLVLAPFVGEFLLRIVFRELYESEGFLATPAQLTGAAVVAALLAAAAFLTRRRTAGAGRTGDGGAGDDAAVDGDAGEGGGWVPRPWLAGVCGFVLSGVFVARPESWAGVWTGAALLCLAAVVVPVFARRPRWTQGHHLAFAGGVLLTYAWLGFVLTWLLEPGDPVRWWGNALFAAVAVALLAGCRRVTRADRQRAPSASSPRSASATQ
;
A
#
# COMPACT_ATOMS: atom_id res chain seq x y z
N MET A 1 31.25 -3.80 -3.57
CA MET A 1 30.69 -2.77 -2.67
C MET A 1 29.40 -2.10 -3.19
N GLY A 2 29.26 -1.79 -4.49
CA GLY A 2 28.13 -0.99 -5.01
C GLY A 2 26.72 -1.64 -5.07
N ALA A 3 26.57 -2.94 -4.83
CA ALA A 3 25.25 -3.61 -4.80
C ALA A 3 24.57 -3.50 -3.42
N PHE A 4 25.36 -3.49 -2.35
CA PHE A 4 24.88 -3.38 -0.97
C PHE A 4 24.38 -1.96 -0.66
N ILE A 5 25.14 -0.94 -1.09
CA ILE A 5 24.79 0.48 -0.91
C ILE A 5 23.46 0.80 -1.63
N ARG A 6 23.21 0.25 -2.82
CA ARG A 6 21.95 0.42 -3.55
C ARG A 6 20.74 -0.22 -2.86
N LYS A 7 20.93 -1.31 -2.11
CA LYS A 7 19.87 -1.95 -1.32
C LYS A 7 19.58 -1.19 -0.01
N MET A 8 20.60 -0.58 0.59
CA MET A 8 20.47 0.11 1.89
C MET A 8 20.01 1.56 1.77
N ALA A 9 20.25 2.23 0.64
CA ALA A 9 19.85 3.62 0.41
C ALA A 9 18.35 3.92 0.67
N PRO A 10 17.37 3.13 0.19
CA PRO A 10 15.96 3.42 0.47
C PRO A 10 15.58 3.17 1.94
N VAL A 11 16.24 2.23 2.62
CA VAL A 11 16.00 1.94 4.04
C VAL A 11 16.60 3.03 4.94
N ALA A 12 17.81 3.49 4.62
CA ALA A 12 18.46 4.60 5.31
C ALA A 12 17.68 5.91 5.10
N GLY A 13 17.21 6.17 3.88
CA GLY A 13 16.32 7.29 3.59
C GLY A 13 15.03 7.23 4.40
N LEU A 14 14.39 6.07 4.49
CA LEU A 14 13.18 5.91 5.31
C LEU A 14 13.45 6.10 6.81
N LEU A 15 14.54 5.52 7.34
CA LEU A 15 14.87 5.59 8.77
C LEU A 15 15.34 6.97 9.23
N VAL A 16 16.04 7.71 8.37
CA VAL A 16 16.59 9.02 8.72
C VAL A 16 15.61 10.12 8.35
N LEU A 17 15.02 10.10 7.15
CA LEU A 17 14.17 11.20 6.68
C LEU A 17 12.77 11.16 7.29
N ALA A 18 12.19 9.98 7.54
CA ALA A 18 10.83 9.89 8.04
C ALA A 18 10.65 10.49 9.45
N PRO A 19 11.58 10.35 10.42
CA PRO A 19 11.49 11.04 11.70
C PRO A 19 11.50 12.56 11.55
N PHE A 20 12.40 13.12 10.74
CA PHE A 20 12.48 14.58 10.55
C PHE A 20 11.26 15.14 9.84
N VAL A 21 10.77 14.46 8.79
CA VAL A 21 9.55 14.85 8.08
C VAL A 21 8.34 14.70 8.99
N GLY A 22 8.27 13.59 9.74
CA GLY A 22 7.20 13.33 10.70
C GLY A 22 7.15 14.38 11.80
N GLU A 23 8.28 14.72 12.41
CA GLU A 23 8.37 15.74 13.45
C GLU A 23 8.01 17.13 12.91
N PHE A 24 8.52 17.50 11.74
CA PHE A 24 8.23 18.80 11.11
C PHE A 24 6.73 18.95 10.81
N LEU A 25 6.12 17.94 10.18
CA LEU A 25 4.69 17.94 9.88
C LEU A 25 3.85 17.93 11.16
N LEU A 26 4.22 17.12 12.15
CA LEU A 26 3.53 17.06 13.43
C LEU A 26 3.57 18.42 14.14
N ARG A 27 4.72 19.11 14.12
CA ARG A 27 4.85 20.44 14.72
C ARG A 27 3.98 21.48 14.04
N ILE A 28 3.93 21.49 12.70
CA ILE A 28 3.10 22.44 11.94
C ILE A 28 1.63 22.20 12.26
N VAL A 29 1.17 20.95 12.10
CA VAL A 29 -0.23 20.60 12.33
C VAL A 29 -0.63 20.88 13.78
N PHE A 30 0.22 20.52 14.75
CA PHE A 30 -0.05 20.75 16.16
C PHE A 30 -0.10 22.24 16.50
N ARG A 31 0.83 23.04 15.96
CA ARG A 31 0.83 24.50 16.20
C ARG A 31 -0.44 25.13 15.64
N GLU A 32 -0.83 24.76 14.44
CA GLU A 32 -2.01 25.33 13.78
C GLU A 32 -3.32 24.91 14.48
N LEU A 33 -3.46 23.65 14.91
CA LEU A 33 -4.59 23.21 15.75
C LEU A 33 -4.63 23.92 17.10
N TYR A 34 -3.46 24.08 17.74
CA TYR A 34 -3.39 24.72 19.05
C TYR A 34 -3.75 26.20 18.97
N GLU A 35 -3.27 26.91 17.94
CA GLU A 35 -3.54 28.33 17.72
C GLU A 35 -4.99 28.57 17.26
N SER A 36 -5.58 27.67 16.47
CA SER A 36 -6.94 27.85 15.92
C SER A 36 -8.05 27.37 16.86
N GLU A 37 -7.88 26.24 17.55
CA GLU A 37 -8.97 25.60 18.31
C GLU A 37 -8.72 25.56 19.82
N GLY A 38 -7.50 25.86 20.29
CA GLY A 38 -7.14 25.75 21.71
C GLY A 38 -7.30 24.34 22.28
N PHE A 39 -7.42 23.32 21.41
CA PHE A 39 -7.72 21.97 21.83
C PHE A 39 -6.46 21.24 22.30
N LEU A 40 -6.42 20.90 23.60
CA LEU A 40 -5.46 19.98 24.17
C LEU A 40 -6.18 18.68 24.52
N ALA A 41 -5.83 17.59 23.84
CA ALA A 41 -6.32 16.27 24.22
C ALA A 41 -5.92 15.98 25.68
N THR A 42 -6.89 15.57 26.50
CA THR A 42 -6.61 15.20 27.89
C THR A 42 -5.62 14.03 27.93
N PRO A 43 -4.79 13.90 28.98
CA PRO A 43 -3.85 12.77 29.09
C PRO A 43 -4.53 11.41 28.91
N ALA A 44 -5.76 11.25 29.42
CA ALA A 44 -6.55 10.03 29.27
C ALA A 44 -6.93 9.72 27.81
N GLN A 45 -7.28 10.74 27.01
CA GLN A 45 -7.58 10.57 25.58
C GLN A 45 -6.34 10.17 24.78
N LEU A 46 -5.19 10.78 25.07
CA LEU A 46 -3.90 10.43 24.48
C LEU A 46 -3.51 8.98 24.82
N THR A 47 -3.63 8.57 26.08
CA THR A 47 -3.37 7.19 26.50
C THR A 47 -4.32 6.22 25.80
N GLY A 48 -5.61 6.52 25.72
CA GLY A 48 -6.60 5.70 25.01
C GLY A 48 -6.26 5.51 23.54
N ALA A 49 -5.93 6.60 22.83
CA ALA A 49 -5.53 6.56 21.42
C ALA A 49 -4.25 5.73 21.22
N ALA A 50 -3.25 5.90 22.09
CA ALA A 50 -2.00 5.15 22.03
C ALA A 50 -2.22 3.63 22.23
N VAL A 51 -3.07 3.23 23.17
CA VAL A 51 -3.44 1.82 23.39
C VAL A 51 -4.11 1.23 22.16
N VAL A 52 -5.08 1.92 21.58
CA VAL A 52 -5.77 1.46 20.37
C VAL A 52 -4.80 1.32 19.20
N ALA A 53 -3.92 2.31 18.99
CA ALA A 53 -2.89 2.25 17.94
C ALA A 53 -1.94 1.04 18.13
N ALA A 54 -1.50 0.79 19.37
CA ALA A 54 -0.64 -0.35 19.69
C ALA A 54 -1.34 -1.70 19.44
N LEU A 55 -2.62 -1.82 19.81
CA LEU A 55 -3.41 -3.02 19.56
C LEU A 55 -3.62 -3.28 18.06
N LEU A 56 -3.91 -2.24 17.27
CA LEU A 56 -4.04 -2.34 15.82
C LEU A 56 -2.70 -2.75 15.17
N ALA A 57 -1.59 -2.16 15.60
CA ALA A 57 -0.26 -2.53 15.14
C ALA A 57 0.05 -4.01 15.47
N ALA A 58 -0.19 -4.44 16.71
CA ALA A 58 -0.01 -5.82 17.13
C ALA A 58 -0.86 -6.80 16.29
N ALA A 59 -2.14 -6.48 16.04
CA ALA A 59 -3.01 -7.30 15.21
C ALA A 59 -2.48 -7.42 13.76
N ALA A 60 -1.96 -6.34 13.20
CA ALA A 60 -1.34 -6.34 11.87
C ALA A 60 -0.11 -7.26 11.79
N PHE A 61 0.71 -7.32 12.84
CA PHE A 61 1.87 -8.22 12.87
C PHE A 61 1.49 -9.68 13.17
N LEU A 62 0.48 -9.92 14.01
CA LEU A 62 0.03 -11.27 14.36
C LEU A 62 -0.69 -11.98 13.19
N THR A 63 -1.39 -11.23 12.35
CA THR A 63 -2.08 -11.79 11.16
C THR A 63 -1.14 -12.19 10.02
N ARG A 64 0.14 -11.77 10.06
CA ARG A 64 1.12 -12.00 8.98
C ARG A 64 1.89 -13.32 9.08
N ARG A 65 1.73 -14.10 10.17
CA ARG A 65 2.63 -15.24 10.47
C ARG A 65 2.24 -16.62 9.90
N ARG A 66 1.16 -16.79 9.15
CA ARG A 66 0.70 -18.15 8.75
C ARG A 66 1.11 -18.70 7.38
N THR A 67 1.82 -17.95 6.53
CA THR A 67 2.05 -18.40 5.13
C THR A 67 3.47 -18.87 4.81
N ALA A 68 4.37 -18.99 5.78
CA ALA A 68 5.77 -19.37 5.52
C ALA A 68 6.09 -20.88 5.71
N GLY A 69 5.10 -21.73 6.01
CA GLY A 69 5.37 -23.10 6.50
C GLY A 69 4.92 -24.29 5.64
N ALA A 70 4.11 -24.12 4.59
CA ALA A 70 3.40 -25.24 3.96
C ALA A 70 3.93 -25.64 2.56
N GLY A 71 5.21 -25.40 2.27
CA GLY A 71 5.80 -25.66 0.94
C GLY A 71 6.98 -26.64 0.93
N ARG A 72 7.13 -27.48 1.94
CA ARG A 72 8.23 -28.44 2.04
C ARG A 72 7.74 -29.81 2.50
N THR A 73 6.99 -30.51 1.65
CA THR A 73 6.80 -31.97 1.74
C THR A 73 6.31 -32.50 0.38
N GLY A 74 7.01 -33.51 -0.13
CA GLY A 74 6.85 -34.17 -1.43
C GLY A 74 7.88 -33.63 -2.43
N ASP A 75 9.09 -34.15 -2.60
CA ASP A 75 9.59 -35.54 -2.62
C ASP A 75 8.80 -36.49 -3.55
N GLY A 76 9.53 -36.99 -4.55
CA GLY A 76 9.31 -38.27 -5.24
C GLY A 76 8.02 -38.44 -6.06
N GLY A 77 8.11 -38.24 -7.38
CA GLY A 77 7.07 -38.73 -8.29
C GLY A 77 7.36 -38.43 -9.76
N ALA A 78 8.32 -39.15 -10.33
CA ALA A 78 8.40 -39.29 -11.78
C ALA A 78 7.27 -40.23 -12.25
N GLY A 79 6.45 -39.74 -13.18
CA GLY A 79 5.39 -40.45 -13.90
C GLY A 79 4.72 -39.40 -14.79
N ASP A 80 5.18 -39.24 -16.02
CA ASP A 80 4.59 -39.86 -17.22
C ASP A 80 3.08 -39.66 -17.36
N ASP A 81 2.72 -39.09 -18.51
CA ASP A 81 1.43 -39.08 -19.17
C ASP A 81 0.26 -38.29 -18.55
N ALA A 82 -0.01 -37.12 -19.12
CA ALA A 82 -1.15 -36.99 -20.04
C ALA A 82 -1.33 -35.52 -20.43
N ALA A 83 -1.08 -35.24 -21.71
CA ALA A 83 -1.64 -34.08 -22.39
C ALA A 83 -3.17 -34.23 -22.39
N VAL A 84 -3.85 -33.39 -21.62
CA VAL A 84 -5.30 -33.16 -21.72
C VAL A 84 -5.48 -31.67 -21.94
N ASP A 85 -5.70 -31.31 -23.21
CA ASP A 85 -6.28 -30.03 -23.60
C ASP A 85 -7.70 -29.95 -23.01
N GLY A 86 -7.81 -29.28 -21.86
CA GLY A 86 -9.06 -29.05 -21.14
C GLY A 86 -9.17 -27.59 -20.73
N ASP A 87 -9.70 -26.77 -21.65
CA ASP A 87 -10.17 -25.39 -21.43
C ASP A 87 -11.43 -25.37 -20.53
N ALA A 88 -11.26 -25.79 -19.28
CA ALA A 88 -12.33 -25.81 -18.28
C ALA A 88 -11.80 -25.41 -16.88
N GLY A 89 -11.81 -24.11 -16.62
CA GLY A 89 -12.37 -23.58 -15.37
C GLY A 89 -11.82 -24.07 -14.02
N GLU A 90 -10.51 -24.28 -13.87
CA GLU A 90 -9.93 -24.60 -12.56
C GLU A 90 -9.88 -23.37 -11.64
N GLY A 91 -10.91 -23.21 -10.79
CA GLY A 91 -10.87 -22.77 -9.37
C GLY A 91 -10.18 -21.44 -8.99
N GLY A 92 -9.57 -20.72 -9.92
CA GLY A 92 -8.76 -19.54 -9.68
C GLY A 92 -9.65 -18.33 -9.44
N GLY A 93 -10.14 -18.20 -8.21
CA GLY A 93 -11.07 -17.15 -7.79
C GLY A 93 -10.79 -15.79 -8.43
N TRP A 94 -11.86 -15.15 -8.91
CA TRP A 94 -11.82 -13.87 -9.61
C TRP A 94 -11.02 -12.81 -8.83
N VAL A 95 -10.14 -12.10 -9.53
CA VAL A 95 -9.38 -10.96 -8.99
C VAL A 95 -9.64 -9.74 -9.87
N PRO A 96 -9.99 -8.58 -9.27
CA PRO A 96 -10.23 -7.36 -10.04
C PRO A 96 -8.97 -6.91 -10.77
N ARG A 97 -9.14 -6.22 -11.90
CA ARG A 97 -8.01 -5.62 -12.64
C ARG A 97 -7.22 -4.65 -11.74
N PRO A 98 -5.88 -4.54 -11.86
CA PRO A 98 -5.07 -3.70 -10.96
C PRO A 98 -5.53 -2.24 -10.85
N TRP A 99 -5.95 -1.63 -11.95
CA TRP A 99 -6.41 -0.24 -11.94
C TRP A 99 -7.69 -0.07 -11.10
N LEU A 100 -8.59 -1.08 -11.08
CA LEU A 100 -9.77 -1.08 -10.21
C LEU A 100 -9.36 -1.10 -8.75
N ALA A 101 -8.34 -1.88 -8.37
CA ALA A 101 -7.81 -1.84 -7.01
C ALA A 101 -7.30 -0.43 -6.64
N GLY A 102 -6.68 0.28 -7.59
CA GLY A 102 -6.29 1.67 -7.40
C GLY A 102 -7.47 2.62 -7.22
N VAL A 103 -8.48 2.54 -8.07
CA VAL A 103 -9.72 3.34 -7.94
C VAL A 103 -10.41 3.05 -6.61
N CYS A 104 -10.53 1.78 -6.21
CA CYS A 104 -11.08 1.41 -4.91
C CYS A 104 -10.28 2.00 -3.75
N GLY A 105 -8.95 1.94 -3.81
CA GLY A 105 -8.08 2.56 -2.80
C GLY A 105 -8.30 4.08 -2.69
N PHE A 106 -8.40 4.77 -3.83
CA PHE A 106 -8.70 6.20 -3.88
C PHE A 106 -10.07 6.54 -3.29
N VAL A 107 -11.11 5.81 -3.71
CA VAL A 107 -12.48 6.05 -3.22
C VAL A 107 -12.60 5.74 -1.72
N LEU A 108 -12.11 4.58 -1.27
CA LEU A 108 -12.18 4.21 0.15
C LEU A 108 -11.43 5.22 1.04
N SER A 109 -10.23 5.62 0.62
CA SER A 109 -9.47 6.65 1.35
C SER A 109 -10.15 8.01 1.29
N GLY A 110 -10.74 8.38 0.16
CA GLY A 110 -11.44 9.66 -0.02
C GLY A 110 -12.69 9.75 0.86
N VAL A 111 -13.51 8.69 0.89
CA VAL A 111 -14.68 8.61 1.78
C VAL A 111 -14.24 8.63 3.25
N PHE A 112 -13.14 7.97 3.59
CA PHE A 112 -12.60 8.00 4.95
C PHE A 112 -12.18 9.42 5.37
N VAL A 113 -11.55 10.17 4.47
CA VAL A 113 -11.15 11.56 4.75
C VAL A 113 -12.35 12.50 4.80
N ALA A 114 -13.32 12.33 3.90
CA ALA A 114 -14.50 13.20 3.80
C ALA A 114 -15.57 12.93 4.88
N ARG A 115 -15.32 11.99 5.80
CA ARG A 115 -16.27 11.67 6.86
C ARG A 115 -16.45 12.87 7.80
N PRO A 116 -17.67 13.10 8.32
CA PRO A 116 -17.92 14.23 9.21
C PRO A 116 -17.22 14.04 10.56
N GLU A 117 -16.89 15.15 11.23
CA GLU A 117 -16.30 15.17 12.58
C GLU A 117 -17.38 14.98 13.66
N SER A 118 -18.06 13.84 13.60
CA SER A 118 -19.12 13.46 14.52
C SER A 118 -18.97 12.00 14.93
N TRP A 119 -19.70 11.57 15.96
CA TRP A 119 -19.78 10.16 16.33
C TRP A 119 -20.19 9.27 15.16
N ALA A 120 -21.10 9.73 14.29
CA ALA A 120 -21.46 9.01 13.07
C ALA A 120 -20.25 8.83 12.15
N GLY A 121 -19.43 9.87 11.95
CA GLY A 121 -18.19 9.76 11.19
C GLY A 121 -17.14 8.86 11.84
N VAL A 122 -17.07 8.80 13.17
CA VAL A 122 -16.24 7.82 13.88
C VAL A 122 -16.63 6.40 13.50
N TRP A 123 -17.93 6.06 13.59
CA TRP A 123 -18.44 4.75 13.21
C TRP A 123 -18.21 4.44 11.73
N THR A 124 -18.44 5.40 10.83
CA THR A 124 -18.15 5.25 9.40
C THR A 124 -16.67 4.96 9.16
N GLY A 125 -15.77 5.70 9.82
CA GLY A 125 -14.34 5.47 9.70
C GLY A 125 -13.92 4.10 10.23
N ALA A 126 -14.45 3.70 11.39
CA ALA A 126 -14.20 2.37 11.95
C ALA A 126 -14.69 1.26 11.01
N ALA A 127 -15.90 1.40 10.46
CA ALA A 127 -16.47 0.45 9.50
C ALA A 127 -15.63 0.35 8.22
N LEU A 128 -15.17 1.48 7.65
CA LEU A 128 -14.28 1.50 6.48
C LEU A 128 -12.93 0.84 6.76
N LEU A 129 -12.34 1.11 7.94
CA LEU A 129 -11.08 0.48 8.35
C LEU A 129 -11.24 -1.02 8.55
N CYS A 130 -12.31 -1.47 9.21
CA CYS A 130 -12.62 -2.89 9.35
C CYS A 130 -12.84 -3.55 7.99
N LEU A 131 -13.60 -2.91 7.10
CA LEU A 131 -13.82 -3.39 5.73
C LEU A 131 -12.50 -3.55 4.99
N ALA A 132 -11.64 -2.52 4.99
CA ALA A 132 -10.34 -2.57 4.35
C ALA A 132 -9.43 -3.66 4.97
N ALA A 133 -9.41 -3.77 6.30
CA ALA A 133 -8.63 -4.76 7.04
C ALA A 133 -9.06 -6.21 6.78
N VAL A 134 -10.32 -6.45 6.38
CA VAL A 134 -10.81 -7.78 5.99
C VAL A 134 -10.61 -8.01 4.49
N VAL A 135 -11.08 -7.09 3.65
CA VAL A 135 -11.13 -7.25 2.20
C VAL A 135 -9.73 -7.28 1.60
N VAL A 136 -8.83 -6.37 1.99
CA VAL A 136 -7.50 -6.27 1.38
C VAL A 136 -6.70 -7.55 1.61
N PRO A 137 -6.60 -8.13 2.83
CA PRO A 137 -5.91 -9.40 3.02
C PRO A 137 -6.56 -10.59 2.30
N VAL A 138 -7.89 -10.63 2.21
CA VAL A 138 -8.60 -11.70 1.48
C VAL A 138 -8.21 -11.70 0.00
N PHE A 139 -8.17 -10.52 -0.64
CA PHE A 139 -7.73 -10.40 -2.02
C PHE A 139 -6.21 -10.58 -2.17
N ALA A 140 -5.42 -10.05 -1.23
CA ALA A 140 -3.95 -10.16 -1.27
C ALA A 140 -3.45 -11.60 -1.12
N ARG A 141 -4.25 -12.50 -0.54
CA ARG A 141 -3.96 -13.94 -0.46
C ARG A 141 -4.29 -14.71 -1.75
N ARG A 142 -4.98 -14.09 -2.73
CA ARG A 142 -5.33 -14.76 -3.98
C ARG A 142 -4.09 -14.93 -4.86
N PRO A 143 -3.86 -16.09 -5.52
CA PRO A 143 -2.67 -16.34 -6.33
C PRO A 143 -2.46 -15.33 -7.48
N ARG A 144 -3.55 -14.77 -7.99
CA ARG A 144 -3.54 -13.79 -9.09
C ARG A 144 -3.31 -12.34 -8.61
N TRP A 145 -3.24 -12.09 -7.30
CA TRP A 145 -2.97 -10.76 -6.75
C TRP A 145 -1.48 -10.43 -6.86
N THR A 146 -1.13 -9.77 -7.97
CA THR A 146 0.26 -9.41 -8.27
C THR A 146 0.72 -8.14 -7.56
N GLN A 147 2.05 -7.88 -7.57
CA GLN A 147 2.64 -6.60 -7.14
C GLN A 147 2.02 -5.36 -7.80
N GLY A 148 1.50 -5.52 -9.03
CA GLY A 148 0.78 -4.46 -9.72
C GLY A 148 -0.50 -4.02 -9.00
N HIS A 149 -1.21 -4.93 -8.31
CA HIS A 149 -2.40 -4.59 -7.53
C HIS A 149 -2.03 -3.85 -6.24
N HIS A 150 -0.97 -4.28 -5.55
CA HIS A 150 -0.45 -3.55 -4.39
C HIS A 150 -0.04 -2.12 -4.75
N LEU A 151 0.73 -1.97 -5.84
CA LEU A 151 1.16 -0.65 -6.31
C LEU A 151 -0.03 0.22 -6.73
N ALA A 152 -1.00 -0.35 -7.44
CA ALA A 152 -2.19 0.40 -7.85
C ALA A 152 -3.03 0.84 -6.64
N PHE A 153 -3.32 -0.07 -5.70
CA PHE A 153 -4.08 0.24 -4.49
C PHE A 153 -3.38 1.32 -3.64
N ALA A 154 -2.09 1.13 -3.34
CA ALA A 154 -1.29 2.11 -2.60
C ALA A 154 -1.20 3.45 -3.35
N GLY A 155 -1.10 3.41 -4.68
CA GLY A 155 -1.12 4.61 -5.52
C GLY A 155 -2.45 5.37 -5.45
N GLY A 156 -3.58 4.66 -5.43
CA GLY A 156 -4.89 5.28 -5.22
C GLY A 156 -5.01 5.97 -3.87
N VAL A 157 -4.57 5.30 -2.79
CA VAL A 157 -4.54 5.91 -1.45
C VAL A 157 -3.62 7.13 -1.42
N LEU A 158 -2.41 7.05 -1.99
CA LEU A 158 -1.48 8.17 -2.06
C LEU A 158 -2.05 9.37 -2.84
N LEU A 159 -2.69 9.12 -3.99
CA LEU A 159 -3.33 10.15 -4.80
C LEU A 159 -4.48 10.83 -4.07
N THR A 160 -5.14 10.15 -3.13
CA THR A 160 -6.17 10.76 -2.29
C THR A 160 -5.58 11.89 -1.44
N TYR A 161 -4.41 11.67 -0.83
CA TYR A 161 -3.73 12.70 -0.05
C TYR A 161 -3.23 13.85 -0.92
N ALA A 162 -2.71 13.55 -2.12
CA ALA A 162 -2.30 14.60 -3.05
C ALA A 162 -3.49 15.47 -3.50
N TRP A 163 -4.62 14.84 -3.82
CA TRP A 163 -5.87 15.52 -4.15
C TRP A 163 -6.39 16.36 -2.98
N LEU A 164 -6.38 15.80 -1.76
CA LEU A 164 -6.86 16.47 -0.56
C LEU A 164 -6.12 17.77 -0.28
N GLY A 165 -4.80 17.83 -0.52
CA GLY A 165 -4.02 19.05 -0.37
C GLY A 165 -4.61 20.22 -1.18
N PHE A 166 -4.98 19.97 -2.44
CA PHE A 166 -5.63 20.99 -3.28
C PHE A 166 -7.01 21.40 -2.78
N VAL A 167 -7.82 20.44 -2.34
CA VAL A 167 -9.15 20.72 -1.78
C VAL A 167 -9.03 21.59 -0.53
N LEU A 168 -8.10 21.27 0.38
CA LEU A 168 -7.87 22.04 1.60
C LEU A 168 -7.32 23.44 1.30
N THR A 169 -6.39 23.58 0.35
CA THR A 169 -5.92 24.91 -0.07
C THR A 169 -7.05 25.72 -0.68
N TRP A 170 -7.91 25.13 -1.50
CA TRP A 170 -9.06 25.82 -2.06
C TRP A 170 -10.06 26.28 -1.00
N LEU A 171 -10.33 25.44 0.02
CA LEU A 171 -11.29 25.74 1.09
C LEU A 171 -10.76 26.77 2.10
N LEU A 172 -9.50 26.62 2.54
CA LEU A 172 -8.95 27.36 3.66
C LEU A 172 -8.18 28.61 3.21
N GLU A 173 -7.39 28.51 2.14
CA GLU A 173 -6.44 29.56 1.74
C GLU A 173 -6.31 29.66 0.20
N PRO A 174 -7.39 29.96 -0.54
CA PRO A 174 -7.38 29.92 -2.00
C PRO A 174 -6.40 30.92 -2.64
N GLY A 175 -6.04 31.98 -1.90
CA GLY A 175 -5.14 33.04 -2.35
C GLY A 175 -3.65 32.82 -2.07
N ASP A 176 -3.24 31.72 -1.42
CA ASP A 176 -1.82 31.47 -1.10
C ASP A 176 -1.11 30.69 -2.24
N PRO A 177 -0.31 31.35 -3.10
CA PRO A 177 0.36 30.69 -4.21
C PRO A 177 1.41 29.67 -3.75
N VAL A 178 1.99 29.84 -2.55
CA VAL A 178 3.03 28.94 -2.02
C VAL A 178 2.42 27.57 -1.72
N ARG A 179 1.23 27.52 -1.11
CA ARG A 179 0.49 26.28 -0.85
C ARG A 179 0.11 25.56 -2.16
N TRP A 180 -0.36 26.29 -3.17
CA TRP A 180 -0.63 25.72 -4.49
C TRP A 180 0.59 25.06 -5.13
N TRP A 181 1.74 25.74 -5.10
CA TRP A 181 3.00 25.18 -5.61
C TRP A 181 3.48 23.98 -4.79
N GLY A 182 3.34 24.01 -3.47
CA GLY A 182 3.65 22.89 -2.59
C GLY A 182 2.84 21.64 -2.92
N ASN A 183 1.52 21.78 -3.10
CA ASN A 183 0.65 20.67 -3.50
C ASN A 183 0.97 20.14 -4.90
N ALA A 184 1.26 21.03 -5.87
CA ALA A 184 1.67 20.64 -7.21
C ALA A 184 2.97 19.82 -7.20
N LEU A 185 3.97 20.28 -6.44
CA LEU A 185 5.23 19.56 -6.26
C LEU A 185 5.00 18.19 -5.60
N PHE A 186 4.20 18.14 -4.53
CA PHE A 186 3.87 16.89 -3.84
C PHE A 186 3.18 15.89 -4.78
N ALA A 187 2.18 16.32 -5.54
CA ALA A 187 1.49 15.49 -6.51
C ALA A 187 2.45 14.98 -7.61
N ALA A 188 3.33 15.84 -8.13
CA ALA A 188 4.33 15.45 -9.10
C ALA A 188 5.30 14.38 -8.56
N VAL A 189 5.78 14.56 -7.32
CA VAL A 189 6.64 13.58 -6.63
C VAL A 189 5.90 12.25 -6.42
N ALA A 190 4.63 12.28 -6.00
CA ALA A 190 3.83 11.08 -5.84
C ALA A 190 3.69 10.30 -7.17
N VAL A 191 3.38 10.99 -8.27
CA VAL A 191 3.28 10.39 -9.62
C VAL A 191 4.63 9.82 -10.05
N ALA A 192 5.72 10.55 -9.85
CA ALA A 192 7.07 10.10 -10.18
C ALA A 192 7.48 8.83 -9.41
N LEU A 193 7.16 8.76 -8.10
CA LEU A 193 7.39 7.57 -7.28
C LEU A 193 6.60 6.36 -7.80
N LEU A 194 5.30 6.54 -8.11
CA LEU A 194 4.47 5.46 -8.65
C LEU A 194 4.98 4.97 -10.01
N ALA A 195 5.39 5.89 -10.89
CA ALA A 195 6.01 5.55 -12.17
C ALA A 195 7.34 4.81 -11.99
N GLY A 196 8.17 5.24 -11.05
CA GLY A 196 9.42 4.58 -10.66
C GLY A 196 9.19 3.14 -10.18
N CYS A 197 8.29 2.95 -9.21
CA CYS A 197 7.91 1.62 -8.71
C CYS A 197 7.37 0.71 -9.83
N ARG A 198 6.58 1.26 -10.77
CA ARG A 198 6.08 0.51 -11.93
C ARG A 198 7.21 0.07 -12.86
N ARG A 199 8.22 0.92 -13.08
CA ARG A 199 9.39 0.58 -13.91
C ARG A 199 10.22 -0.53 -13.27
N VAL A 200 10.50 -0.41 -11.97
CA VAL A 200 11.27 -1.42 -11.21
C VAL A 200 10.56 -2.78 -11.22
N THR A 201 9.26 -2.81 -10.92
CA THR A 201 8.47 -4.05 -10.91
C THR A 201 8.38 -4.72 -12.29
N ARG A 202 8.35 -3.93 -13.38
CA ARG A 202 8.42 -4.46 -14.75
C ARG A 202 9.80 -5.05 -15.07
N ALA A 203 10.88 -4.40 -14.65
CA ALA A 203 12.24 -4.86 -14.89
C ALA A 203 12.52 -6.19 -14.16
N ASP A 204 12.04 -6.35 -12.92
CA ASP A 204 12.20 -7.60 -12.16
C ASP A 204 11.45 -8.77 -12.82
N ARG A 205 10.26 -8.51 -13.38
CA ARG A 205 9.49 -9.53 -14.10
C ARG A 205 10.17 -10.01 -15.37
N GLN A 206 10.89 -9.12 -16.07
CA GLN A 206 11.64 -9.46 -17.28
C GLN A 206 12.94 -10.21 -16.97
N ARG A 207 13.51 -10.02 -15.77
CA ARG A 207 14.74 -10.69 -15.32
C ARG A 207 14.50 -12.08 -14.74
N ALA A 208 13.27 -12.43 -14.37
CA ALA A 208 12.91 -13.78 -13.95
C ALA A 208 13.25 -14.73 -15.12
N PRO A 209 14.30 -15.57 -15.00
CA PRO A 209 14.74 -16.39 -16.11
C PRO A 209 13.61 -17.29 -16.54
N SER A 210 13.40 -17.43 -17.84
CA SER A 210 12.62 -18.49 -18.47
C SER A 210 13.27 -19.84 -18.12
N ALA A 211 13.07 -20.29 -16.88
CA ALA A 211 13.63 -21.52 -16.31
C ALA A 211 13.04 -22.79 -16.94
N SER A 212 12.19 -22.64 -17.95
CA SER A 212 11.57 -23.70 -18.71
C SER A 212 11.86 -23.56 -20.21
N SER A 213 13.11 -23.32 -20.58
CA SER A 213 13.57 -23.86 -21.86
C SER A 213 14.22 -25.20 -21.50
N PRO A 214 13.48 -26.33 -21.52
CA PRO A 214 14.12 -27.63 -21.50
C PRO A 214 15.02 -27.63 -22.73
N ARG A 215 16.33 -27.46 -22.50
CA ARG A 215 17.32 -27.76 -23.51
C ARG A 215 17.01 -29.20 -23.90
N SER A 216 16.51 -29.34 -25.12
CA SER A 216 16.44 -30.55 -25.90
C SER A 216 17.79 -31.27 -25.83
N ALA A 217 17.97 -32.05 -24.77
CA ALA A 217 18.99 -33.08 -24.66
C ALA A 217 18.42 -34.31 -25.35
N SER A 218 18.25 -34.19 -26.67
CA SER A 218 17.93 -35.28 -27.58
C SER A 218 18.61 -34.98 -28.90
N ALA A 219 19.94 -34.95 -28.85
CA ALA A 219 20.81 -35.12 -30.01
C ALA A 219 21.82 -36.21 -29.63
N THR A 220 21.29 -37.42 -29.49
CA THR A 220 22.07 -38.66 -29.52
C THR A 220 21.49 -39.49 -30.64
N GLN A 221 22.12 -39.40 -31.82
CA GLN A 221 22.50 -40.54 -32.66
C GLN A 221 23.28 -40.04 -33.88
#